data_AF-A0A7Y1VKV2-F1
#
_entry.id   AF-A0A7Y1VKV2-F1
#
_cell.length_a   1.000
_cell.length_b   1.000
_cell.length_c   1.000
_cell.angle_alpha   90.00
_cell.angle_beta   90.00
_cell.angle_gamma   90.00
#
_symmetry.space_group_name_H-M   'P 1'
#
loop_
_entity.id
_entity.type
_entity.pdbx_description
1 polymer ?
#
loop_
_entity_poly.entity_id
_entity_poly.type
_entity_poly.pdbx_seq_one_letter_code
_entity_poly.pdbx_strand_id
1 'polypeptide(L)'
;MSFKDQLHNLLEDAYNLKIHSIERLMGYEIATYKVNSHSGAFILKKFPKENRHHAKIVHENLVLNAIKGKVSCQVPEICRTGEGAEIFETSSDIYRLQTFLEGQFLAEEVPSNEILSDLGSVLA
;
A
#
# COMPACT_ATOMS: atom_id res chain seq x y z
N MET A 1 24.23 5.46 10.11
CA MET A 1 23.30 4.68 9.26
C MET A 1 22.14 5.60 8.91
N SER A 2 21.80 5.73 7.63
CA SER A 2 20.70 6.62 7.21
C SER A 2 19.35 6.04 7.63
N PHE A 3 18.34 6.89 7.86
CA PHE A 3 16.95 6.46 8.08
C PHE A 3 16.47 5.52 6.97
N LYS A 4 16.92 5.78 5.72
CA LYS A 4 16.60 4.94 4.56
C LYS A 4 17.19 3.54 4.68
N ASP A 5 18.42 3.42 5.17
CA ASP A 5 19.10 2.12 5.35
C ASP A 5 18.45 1.32 6.48
N GLN A 6 18.00 2.00 7.54
CA GLN A 6 17.28 1.35 8.65
C GLN A 6 15.92 0.83 8.20
N LEU A 7 15.17 1.65 7.46
CA LEU A 7 13.87 1.24 6.92
C LEU A 7 14.01 0.10 5.91
N HIS A 8 15.06 0.13 5.09
CA HIS A 8 15.36 -0.92 4.11
C HIS A 8 15.53 -2.28 4.79
N ASN A 9 16.49 -2.41 5.71
CA ASN A 9 16.73 -3.69 6.41
C ASN A 9 15.50 -4.18 7.16
N LEU A 10 14.81 -3.27 7.86
CA LEU A 10 13.62 -3.61 8.64
C LEU A 10 12.50 -4.19 7.76
N LEU A 11 12.34 -3.73 6.52
CA LEU A 11 11.33 -4.24 5.60
C LEU A 11 11.75 -5.54 4.92
N GLU A 12 13.03 -5.68 4.58
CA GLU A 12 13.55 -6.96 4.06
C GLU A 12 13.35 -8.09 5.07
N ASP A 13 13.69 -7.83 6.34
CA ASP A 13 13.52 -8.76 7.45
C ASP A 13 12.03 -9.08 7.70
N ALA A 14 11.17 -8.06 7.74
CA ALA A 14 9.76 -8.25 8.06
C ALA A 14 8.97 -8.96 6.95
N TYR A 15 9.27 -8.70 5.67
CA TYR A 15 8.48 -9.18 4.54
C TYR A 15 9.18 -10.24 3.69
N ASN A 16 10.40 -10.65 4.03
CA ASN A 16 11.24 -11.55 3.22
C ASN A 16 11.42 -11.06 1.78
N LEU A 17 11.55 -9.74 1.59
CA LEU A 17 11.70 -9.10 0.29
C LEU A 17 13.14 -8.67 0.06
N LYS A 18 13.60 -8.75 -1.20
CA LYS A 18 14.86 -8.14 -1.64
C LYS A 18 14.58 -6.81 -2.31
N ILE A 19 14.72 -5.72 -1.57
CA ILE A 19 14.37 -4.36 -1.94
C ILE A 19 15.53 -3.70 -2.71
N HIS A 20 15.23 -3.16 -3.88
CA HIS A 20 16.15 -2.35 -4.67
C HIS A 20 16.12 -0.88 -4.27
N SER A 21 14.91 -0.34 -4.09
CA SER A 21 14.74 1.07 -3.80
C SER A 21 13.47 1.33 -3.00
N ILE A 22 13.54 2.39 -2.20
CA ILE A 22 12.42 2.94 -1.45
C ILE A 22 12.36 4.43 -1.79
N GLU A 23 11.20 4.88 -2.24
CA GLU A 23 10.93 6.26 -2.60
C GLU A 23 9.70 6.75 -1.84
N ARG A 24 9.79 7.94 -1.23
CA ARG A 24 8.63 8.55 -0.57
C ARG A 24 7.73 9.17 -1.63
N LEU A 25 6.46 8.79 -1.63
CA LEU A 25 5.44 9.40 -2.46
C LEU A 25 4.91 10.67 -1.79
N MET A 26 4.89 11.76 -2.55
CA MET A 26 4.37 13.05 -2.10
C MET A 26 2.85 13.13 -2.30
N GLY A 27 2.18 14.00 -1.53
CA GLY A 27 0.73 14.24 -1.66
C GLY A 27 -0.17 13.32 -0.83
N TYR A 28 0.39 12.39 -0.05
CA TYR A 28 -0.36 11.53 0.87
C TYR A 28 -0.40 12.11 2.28
N GLU A 29 -1.53 11.95 2.97
CA GLU A 29 -1.72 12.38 4.37
C GLU A 29 -0.76 11.67 5.34
N ILE A 30 -0.43 10.42 5.02
CA ILE A 30 0.47 9.58 5.79
C ILE A 30 1.76 9.34 5.02
N ALA A 31 2.82 9.01 5.74
CA ALA A 31 4.09 8.63 5.13
C ALA A 31 3.90 7.37 4.27
N THR A 32 3.87 7.57 2.95
CA THR A 32 3.63 6.53 1.94
C THR A 32 4.86 6.41 1.07
N TYR A 33 5.28 5.18 0.79
CA TYR A 33 6.49 4.89 0.04
C TYR A 33 6.20 3.88 -1.06
N LYS A 34 6.78 4.08 -2.24
CA LYS A 34 6.91 3.04 -3.26
C LYS A 34 8.16 2.22 -2.96
N VAL A 35 7.98 0.91 -2.81
CA VAL A 35 9.04 -0.05 -2.53
C VAL A 35 9.21 -0.92 -3.77
N ASN A 36 10.35 -0.82 -4.44
CA ASN A 36 10.67 -1.65 -5.59
C ASN A 36 11.55 -2.81 -5.14
N SER A 37 11.15 -4.03 -5.48
CA SER A 37 11.85 -5.27 -5.13
C SER A 37 12.03 -6.15 -6.38
N HIS A 38 12.79 -7.24 -6.23
CA HIS A 38 12.90 -8.26 -7.29
C HIS A 38 11.56 -8.92 -7.64
N SER A 39 10.62 -8.97 -6.68
CA SER A 39 9.29 -9.58 -6.87
C SER A 39 8.23 -8.62 -7.39
N GLY A 40 8.59 -7.35 -7.64
CA GLY A 40 7.67 -6.31 -8.09
C GLY A 40 7.66 -5.07 -7.20
N ALA A 41 6.72 -4.17 -7.49
CA ALA A 41 6.53 -2.92 -6.77
C ALA A 41 5.41 -3.03 -5.73
N PHE A 42 5.60 -2.34 -4.61
CA PHE A 42 4.68 -2.30 -3.48
C PHE A 42 4.48 -0.88 -2.97
N ILE A 43 3.38 -0.69 -2.25
CA ILE A 43 3.10 0.51 -1.47
C ILE A 43 3.25 0.18 0.01
N LEU A 44 4.20 0.84 0.66
CA LEU A 44 4.36 0.83 2.11
C LEU A 44 3.69 2.07 2.71
N LYS A 45 2.79 1.86 3.65
CA LYS A 45 2.18 2.92 4.45
C LYS A 45 2.71 2.83 5.88
N LYS A 46 3.22 3.96 6.38
CA LYS A 46 3.74 4.13 7.74
C LYS A 46 2.80 5.03 8.54
N PHE A 47 2.39 4.55 9.71
CA PHE A 47 1.51 5.25 10.64
C PHE A 47 2.18 5.37 12.01
N PRO A 48 1.93 6.44 12.77
CA PRO A 48 2.25 6.45 14.20
C PRO A 48 1.52 5.31 14.92
N LYS A 49 2.16 4.73 15.94
CA LYS A 49 1.57 3.67 16.74
C LYS A 49 0.50 4.22 17.69
N GLU A 50 -0.74 4.21 17.21
CA GLU A 50 -1.91 4.63 17.97
C GLU A 50 -3.09 3.69 17.72
N ASN A 51 -3.93 3.46 18.73
CA ASN A 51 -5.10 2.56 18.64
C ASN A 51 -6.03 2.92 17.47
N ARG A 52 -6.19 4.22 17.17
CA ARG A 52 -7.01 4.69 16.03
C ARG A 52 -6.47 4.22 14.68
N HIS A 53 -5.14 4.15 14.52
CA HIS A 53 -4.52 3.72 13.28
C HIS A 53 -4.61 2.21 13.12
N HIS A 54 -4.42 1.46 14.21
CA HIS A 54 -4.66 0.02 14.21
C HIS A 54 -6.10 -0.31 13.79
N ALA A 55 -7.09 0.33 14.44
CA ALA A 55 -8.49 0.15 14.08
C ALA A 55 -8.75 0.52 12.62
N LYS A 56 -8.25 1.67 12.15
CA LYS A 56 -8.42 2.09 10.74
C LYS A 56 -7.86 1.05 9.77
N ILE A 57 -6.64 0.55 10.01
CA ILE A 57 -5.99 -0.42 9.14
C ILE A 57 -6.77 -1.73 9.08
N VAL A 58 -7.22 -2.25 10.23
CA VAL A 58 -8.02 -3.48 10.29
C VAL A 58 -9.32 -3.34 9.49
N HIS A 59 -10.05 -2.25 9.67
CA HIS A 59 -11.30 -2.02 8.93
C HIS A 59 -11.04 -1.85 7.43
N GLU A 60 -9.99 -1.13 7.04
CA GLU A 60 -9.61 -1.04 5.62
C GLU A 60 -9.28 -2.41 5.02
N ASN A 61 -8.54 -3.25 5.74
CA ASN A 61 -8.20 -4.59 5.28
C ASN A 61 -9.45 -5.47 5.13
N LEU A 62 -10.40 -5.37 6.06
CA LEU A 62 -11.69 -6.06 5.96
C LEU A 62 -12.46 -5.64 4.70
N VAL A 63 -12.52 -4.35 4.41
CA VAL A 63 -13.18 -3.83 3.20
C VAL A 63 -12.48 -4.34 1.94
N LEU A 64 -11.14 -4.22 1.86
CA LEU A 64 -10.35 -4.70 0.72
C LEU A 64 -10.58 -6.18 0.46
N ASN A 65 -10.54 -7.01 1.49
CA ASN A 65 -10.82 -8.44 1.38
C ASN A 65 -12.27 -8.71 0.96
N ALA A 66 -13.23 -7.90 1.42
CA ALA A 66 -14.63 -8.07 1.08
C ALA A 66 -14.96 -7.72 -0.37
N ILE A 67 -14.23 -6.77 -0.98
CA ILE A 67 -14.43 -6.33 -2.38
C ILE A 67 -13.53 -7.06 -3.37
N LYS A 68 -12.46 -7.71 -2.92
CA LYS A 68 -11.53 -8.48 -3.77
C LYS A 68 -12.29 -9.50 -4.62
N GLY A 69 -12.14 -9.40 -5.94
CA GLY A 69 -12.82 -10.28 -6.90
C GLY A 69 -14.32 -10.05 -7.07
N LYS A 70 -14.90 -9.05 -6.40
CA LYS A 70 -16.30 -8.63 -6.58
C LYS A 70 -16.46 -7.38 -7.42
N VAL A 71 -15.41 -6.57 -7.52
CA VAL A 71 -15.34 -5.41 -8.40
C VAL A 71 -14.61 -5.79 -9.69
N SER A 72 -14.96 -5.12 -10.80
CA SER A 72 -14.36 -5.34 -12.12
C SER A 72 -12.93 -4.78 -12.24
N CYS A 73 -12.53 -3.91 -11.31
CA CYS A 73 -11.21 -3.29 -11.28
C CYS A 73 -10.23 -4.03 -10.36
N GLN A 74 -8.94 -3.76 -10.55
CA GLN A 74 -7.91 -4.22 -9.63
C GLN A 74 -7.97 -3.41 -8.33
N VAL A 75 -7.85 -4.11 -7.20
CA VAL A 75 -7.72 -3.50 -5.88
C VAL A 75 -6.39 -3.89 -5.26
N PRO A 76 -5.78 -3.04 -4.40
CA PRO A 76 -4.51 -3.38 -3.78
C PRO A 76 -4.66 -4.62 -2.89
N GLU A 77 -3.73 -5.55 -3.00
CA GLU A 77 -3.71 -6.74 -2.15
C GLU A 77 -2.86 -6.49 -0.91
N ILE A 78 -3.25 -7.06 0.23
CA ILE A 78 -2.49 -6.97 1.48
C ILE A 78 -1.31 -7.95 1.40
N CYS A 79 -0.10 -7.43 1.51
CA CYS A 79 1.10 -8.24 1.61
C CYS A 79 1.35 -8.59 3.08
N ARG A 80 1.38 -9.87 3.41
CA ARG A 80 1.65 -10.34 4.76
C ARG A 80 3.16 -10.37 5.04
N THR A 81 3.53 -10.20 6.30
CA THR A 81 4.89 -10.38 6.79
C THR A 81 5.33 -11.85 6.63
N GLY A 82 6.62 -12.13 6.82
CA GLY A 82 7.14 -13.49 6.86
C GLY A 82 6.47 -14.40 7.91
N GLU A 83 5.92 -13.79 8.96
CA GLU A 83 5.17 -14.48 10.03
C GLU A 83 3.66 -14.59 9.74
N GLY A 84 3.21 -14.05 8.60
CA GLY A 84 1.79 -14.11 8.19
C GLY A 84 0.91 -12.98 8.73
N ALA A 85 1.47 -11.97 9.39
CA ALA A 85 0.73 -10.82 9.89
C ALA A 85 0.41 -9.82 8.76
N GLU A 86 -0.74 -9.15 8.83
CA GLU A 86 -1.14 -8.12 7.85
C GLU A 86 -0.52 -6.74 8.11
N ILE A 87 0.09 -6.57 9.28
CA ILE A 87 0.82 -5.38 9.70
C ILE A 87 2.13 -5.79 10.37
N PHE A 88 3.12 -4.91 10.30
CA PHE A 88 4.35 -4.98 11.05
C PHE A 88 4.44 -3.77 11.97
N GLU A 89 4.86 -3.94 13.23
CA GLU A 89 4.93 -2.84 14.20
C GLU A 89 6.32 -2.70 14.80
N THR A 90 6.72 -1.45 15.06
CA THR A 90 7.85 -1.12 15.92
C THR A 90 7.35 -0.57 17.26
N SER A 91 8.26 -0.02 18.07
CA SER A 91 7.89 0.70 19.29
C SER A 91 7.10 1.99 18.99
N SER A 92 7.33 2.62 17.84
CA SER A 92 6.78 3.93 17.49
C SER A 92 5.78 3.93 16.34
N ASP A 93 5.82 2.91 15.48
CA ASP A 93 5.15 2.97 14.19
C ASP A 93 4.46 1.65 13.82
N ILE A 94 3.44 1.74 12.97
CA ILE A 94 2.74 0.64 12.32
C ILE A 94 3.01 0.74 10.82
N TYR A 95 3.35 -0.38 10.21
CA TYR A 95 3.66 -0.52 8.80
C TYR A 95 2.69 -1.51 8.16
N ARG A 96 2.13 -1.13 7.00
CA ARG A 96 1.36 -2.01 6.15
C ARG A 96 1.92 -1.98 4.73
N LEU A 97 2.09 -3.15 4.14
CA LEU A 97 2.53 -3.30 2.75
C LEU A 97 1.36 -3.78 1.88
N GLN A 98 1.22 -3.19 0.69
CA GLN A 98 0.20 -3.55 -0.30
C GLN A 98 0.84 -3.65 -1.68
N THR A 99 0.22 -4.39 -2.60
CA THR A 99 0.66 -4.39 -4.01
C THR A 99 0.54 -2.99 -4.61
N PHE A 100 1.49 -2.63 -5.47
CA PHE A 100 1.37 -1.42 -6.28
C PHE A 100 0.35 -1.67 -7.39
N LEU A 101 -0.56 -0.71 -7.60
CA LEU A 101 -1.44 -0.72 -8.76
C LEU A 101 -0.75 0.06 -9.88
N GLU A 102 -0.46 -0.63 -10.98
CA GLU A 102 0.04 -0.01 -12.19
C GLU A 102 -1.08 0.79 -12.87
N GLY A 103 -0.75 1.97 -13.36
CA GLY A 103 -1.71 2.86 -14.02
C GLY A 103 -1.24 4.29 -14.06
N GLN A 104 -2.04 5.15 -14.68
CA GLN A 104 -1.84 6.59 -14.69
C GLN A 104 -2.82 7.24 -13.70
N PHE A 105 -2.43 8.37 -13.12
CA PHE A 105 -3.37 9.11 -12.29
C PHE A 105 -4.47 9.70 -13.16
N LEU A 106 -5.71 9.67 -12.69
CA LEU A 106 -6.85 10.25 -13.41
C LEU A 106 -6.64 11.72 -13.80
N ALA A 107 -5.85 12.46 -13.02
CA ALA A 107 -5.52 13.87 -13.29
C ALA A 107 -4.54 14.06 -14.48
N GLU A 108 -3.86 13.00 -14.91
CA GLU A 108 -2.92 12.98 -16.02
C GLU A 108 -3.60 12.56 -17.34
N GLU A 109 -4.79 11.98 -17.25
CA GLU A 109 -5.59 11.53 -18.38
C GLU A 109 -6.44 12.66 -18.96
N VAL A 110 -6.68 12.63 -20.27
CA VAL A 110 -7.61 13.56 -20.93
C VAL A 110 -9.04 13.11 -20.64
N PRO A 111 -9.91 13.97 -20.05
CA PRO A 111 -11.27 13.58 -19.73
C PRO A 111 -12.04 13.07 -20.95
N SER A 112 -12.67 11.90 -20.82
CA SER A 112 -13.48 11.29 -21.87
C SER A 112 -14.76 10.68 -21.30
N ASN A 113 -15.78 10.52 -22.15
CA ASN A 113 -17.03 9.86 -21.76
C ASN A 113 -16.81 8.40 -21.35
N GLU A 114 -15.79 7.75 -21.91
CA GLU A 114 -15.40 6.38 -21.57
C GLU A 114 -14.88 6.30 -20.13
N ILE A 115 -13.94 7.17 -19.75
CA ILE A 115 -13.41 7.24 -18.38
C ILE A 115 -14.53 7.52 -17.36
N LEU A 116 -15.47 8.41 -17.69
CA LEU A 116 -16.62 8.70 -16.83
C LEU A 116 -17.57 7.50 -16.70
N SER A 117 -17.80 6.77 -17.80
CA SER A 117 -18.62 5.57 -17.81
C SER A 117 -18.00 4.44 -16.99
N ASP A 118 -16.69 4.23 -17.11
CA ASP A 118 -15.95 3.22 -16.36
C ASP A 118 -15.93 3.54 -14.87
N LEU A 119 -15.69 4.81 -14.51
CA LEU A 119 -15.78 5.27 -13.13
C LEU A 119 -17.18 5.03 -12.54
N GLY A 120 -18.23 5.37 -13.28
CA GLY A 120 -19.61 5.12 -12.87
C GLY A 120 -19.89 3.63 -12.68
N SER A 121 -19.38 2.78 -13.57
CA SER A 121 -19.54 1.32 -13.50
C SER A 121 -18.82 0.69 -12.30
N VAL A 122 -17.68 1.25 -11.88
CA VAL A 122 -16.94 0.81 -10.70
C VAL A 122 -17.64 1.24 -9.39
N LEU A 123 -18.34 2.37 -9.39
CA LEU A 123 -18.96 2.96 -8.19
C LEU A 123 -20.41 2.51 -7.91
N ALA A 124 -21.11 1.94 -8.90
CA ALA A 124 -22.51 1.50 -8.80
C ALA A 124 -22.69 0.20 -8.01
#